data_AF-A0A212CKC4-F1
#
_entry.id   AF-A0A212CKC4-F1
#
_cell.length_a   1.000
_cell.length_b   1.000
_cell.length_c   1.000
_cell.angle_alpha   90.00
_cell.angle_beta   90.00
_cell.angle_gamma   90.00
#
_symmetry.space_group_name_H-M   'P 1'
#
loop_
_entity.id
_entity.type
_entity.pdbx_description
1 polymer ?
#
loop_
_entity_poly.entity_id
_entity_poly.type
_entity_poly.pdbx_seq_one_letter_code
_entity_poly.pdbx_strand_id
1 'polypeptide(L)'
;MGYHEKGRAFLKRKEYGIALPCLLDADKYFCECCRELLDTVDNYAVLQLDIVWCYFRLGQLECLDDAEKKLKLAQECFRKCYGENHQRLVHIKGNCGKEKVLFLRLYLLQGIRNYHSGNGEEAYEYLNKACQLFKELYIDPSKVHNLMQLGFSAQEARLGLRACDGNVDHAAVHITNRREELDQIKKEEREKKRRRLENINHLKGMGYSTRAAKQALHQAGGNLEEAQKTSTQTGRWQEPSLNSSLVPSPRLVAGPFPLHLGPVCHTSCTCLRVLSCVCSARTSSASTDEDMETEAVNEILEDIPEHEEDYLDSTLEDEEIIIAEYLSYVENIKSAAKKN
;
A
#
# COMPACT_ATOMS: atom_id res chain seq x y z
N MET A 1 -9.66 1.84 3.80
CA MET A 1 -9.23 1.24 2.52
C MET A 1 -9.51 2.21 1.38
N GLY A 2 -8.53 2.49 0.52
CA GLY A 2 -8.71 3.39 -0.64
C GLY A 2 -9.54 2.77 -1.76
N TYR A 3 -10.02 3.58 -2.70
CA TYR A 3 -10.88 3.10 -3.80
C TYR A 3 -10.15 2.11 -4.73
N HIS A 4 -8.85 2.29 -4.96
CA HIS A 4 -8.05 1.37 -5.78
C HIS A 4 -7.93 0.01 -5.10
N GLU A 5 -7.58 -0.04 -3.81
CA GLU A 5 -7.49 -1.30 -3.06
C GLU A 5 -8.84 -2.03 -3.03
N LYS A 6 -9.94 -1.28 -2.84
CA LYS A 6 -11.31 -1.84 -2.89
C LYS A 6 -11.62 -2.44 -4.26
N GLY A 7 -11.30 -1.74 -5.36
CA GLY A 7 -11.45 -2.26 -6.72
C GLY A 7 -10.64 -3.55 -6.94
N ARG A 8 -9.41 -3.60 -6.43
CA ARG A 8 -8.55 -4.78 -6.52
C ARG A 8 -9.06 -5.98 -5.73
N ALA A 9 -9.70 -5.75 -4.59
CA ALA A 9 -10.36 -6.82 -3.84
C ALA A 9 -11.44 -7.52 -4.69
N PHE A 10 -12.22 -6.75 -5.46
CA PHE A 10 -13.20 -7.30 -6.40
C PHE A 10 -12.55 -7.96 -7.63
N LEU A 11 -11.44 -7.41 -8.14
CA LEU A 11 -10.66 -8.06 -9.21
C LEU A 11 -10.20 -9.47 -8.84
N LYS A 12 -9.71 -9.66 -7.61
CA LYS A 12 -9.30 -10.97 -7.08
C LYS A 12 -10.45 -11.98 -7.05
N ARG A 13 -11.68 -11.52 -6.85
CA ARG A 13 -12.90 -12.33 -6.86
C ARG A 13 -13.51 -12.51 -8.26
N LYS A 14 -12.87 -11.95 -9.30
CA LYS A 14 -13.36 -11.92 -10.68
C LYS A 14 -14.72 -11.19 -10.82
N GLU A 15 -15.04 -10.29 -9.88
CA GLU A 15 -16.27 -9.49 -9.85
C GLU A 15 -16.07 -8.16 -10.62
N TYR A 16 -15.76 -8.25 -11.90
CA TYR A 16 -15.34 -7.10 -12.73
C TYR A 16 -16.38 -5.97 -12.79
N GLY A 17 -17.67 -6.30 -12.80
CA GLY A 17 -18.75 -5.32 -12.84
C GLY A 17 -18.83 -4.44 -11.60
N ILE A 18 -18.36 -4.94 -10.45
CA ILE A 18 -18.30 -4.18 -9.18
C ILE A 18 -16.93 -3.50 -9.04
N ALA A 19 -15.87 -4.13 -9.54
CA ALA A 19 -14.53 -3.57 -9.54
C ALA A 19 -14.45 -2.28 -10.35
N LEU A 20 -15.00 -2.26 -11.58
CA LEU A 20 -14.82 -1.16 -12.52
C LEU A 20 -15.29 0.20 -11.97
N PRO A 21 -16.50 0.35 -11.39
CA PRO A 21 -16.91 1.63 -10.79
C PRO A 21 -15.94 2.12 -9.69
N CYS A 22 -15.45 1.22 -8.83
CA CYS A 22 -14.48 1.58 -7.79
C CYS A 22 -13.17 2.09 -8.39
N LEU A 23 -12.69 1.44 -9.46
CA LEU A 23 -11.46 1.82 -10.15
C LEU A 23 -11.62 3.14 -10.91
N LEU A 24 -12.79 3.40 -11.53
CA LEU A 24 -13.09 4.67 -12.19
C LEU A 24 -13.23 5.83 -11.19
N ASP A 25 -13.75 5.57 -9.99
CA ASP A 25 -13.75 6.58 -8.92
C ASP A 25 -12.33 6.86 -8.42
N ALA A 26 -11.48 5.83 -8.27
CA ALA A 26 -10.07 6.03 -7.99
C ALA A 26 -9.39 6.89 -9.08
N ASP A 27 -9.68 6.63 -10.35
CA ASP A 27 -9.11 7.36 -11.51
C ASP A 27 -9.40 8.86 -11.43
N LYS A 28 -10.64 9.22 -11.06
CA LYS A 28 -11.03 10.62 -10.85
C LYS A 28 -10.20 11.28 -9.76
N TYR A 29 -10.01 10.63 -8.61
CA TYR A 29 -9.23 11.19 -7.51
C TYR A 29 -7.73 11.27 -7.83
N PHE A 30 -7.18 10.30 -8.57
CA PHE A 30 -5.80 10.39 -9.03
C PHE A 30 -5.59 11.57 -9.99
N CYS A 31 -6.58 11.90 -10.83
CA CYS A 31 -6.52 13.06 -11.72
C CYS A 31 -6.48 14.41 -10.98
N GLU A 32 -6.93 14.46 -9.71
CA GLU A 32 -6.86 15.65 -8.87
C GLU A 32 -5.49 15.83 -8.19
N CYS A 33 -4.64 14.81 -8.21
CA CYS A 33 -3.32 14.85 -7.60
C CYS A 33 -2.30 15.65 -8.45
N CYS A 34 -1.29 16.22 -7.80
CA CYS A 34 -0.25 16.95 -8.53
C CYS A 34 0.59 16.03 -9.41
N ARG A 35 0.92 16.49 -10.63
CA ARG A 35 1.67 15.70 -11.62
C ARG A 35 3.05 15.26 -11.14
N GLU A 36 3.69 16.07 -10.31
CA GLU A 36 4.99 15.76 -9.70
C GLU A 36 4.92 14.49 -8.85
N LEU A 37 3.85 14.30 -8.08
CA LEU A 37 3.66 13.09 -7.29
C LEU A 37 3.37 11.89 -8.21
N LEU A 38 2.49 12.07 -9.20
CA LEU A 38 2.11 11.00 -10.14
C LEU A 38 3.29 10.52 -11.01
N ASP A 39 4.26 11.37 -11.27
CA ASP A 39 5.47 11.01 -12.03
C ASP A 39 6.53 10.27 -11.19
N THR A 40 6.38 10.23 -9.86
CA THR A 40 7.32 9.57 -8.95
C THR A 40 6.94 8.13 -8.60
N VAL A 41 5.67 7.76 -8.73
CA VAL A 41 5.13 6.46 -8.33
C VAL A 41 4.38 5.78 -9.47
N ASP A 42 4.38 4.45 -9.48
CA ASP A 42 3.76 3.60 -10.50
C ASP A 42 2.27 3.32 -10.24
N ASN A 43 1.75 3.62 -9.04
CA ASN A 43 0.38 3.32 -8.62
C ASN A 43 -0.70 3.76 -9.63
N TYR A 44 -0.55 4.96 -10.20
CA TYR A 44 -1.53 5.47 -11.15
C TYR A 44 -1.52 4.70 -12.48
N ALA A 45 -0.34 4.25 -12.94
CA ALA A 45 -0.22 3.39 -14.10
C ALA A 45 -0.79 2.00 -13.85
N VAL A 46 -0.56 1.44 -12.66
CA VAL A 46 -1.17 0.16 -12.24
C VAL A 46 -2.70 0.26 -12.25
N LEU A 47 -3.25 1.36 -11.74
CA LEU A 47 -4.69 1.62 -11.81
C LEU A 47 -5.20 1.66 -13.26
N GLN A 48 -4.47 2.31 -14.17
CA GLN A 48 -4.85 2.32 -15.59
C GLN A 48 -4.90 0.90 -16.17
N LEU A 49 -3.93 0.04 -15.85
CA LEU A 49 -3.97 -1.37 -16.28
C LEU A 49 -5.17 -2.11 -15.72
N ASP A 50 -5.51 -1.91 -14.45
CA ASP A 50 -6.65 -2.56 -13.77
C ASP A 50 -7.99 -2.16 -14.41
N ILE A 51 -8.15 -0.89 -14.79
CA ILE A 51 -9.36 -0.40 -15.49
C ILE A 51 -9.47 -1.04 -16.87
N VAL A 52 -8.38 -1.02 -17.65
CA VAL A 52 -8.35 -1.60 -19.00
C VAL A 52 -8.60 -3.10 -18.95
N TRP A 53 -8.07 -3.79 -17.94
CA TRP A 53 -8.39 -5.19 -17.69
C TRP A 53 -9.89 -5.39 -17.48
N CYS A 54 -10.54 -4.56 -16.67
CA CYS A 54 -12.00 -4.64 -16.48
C CYS A 54 -12.75 -4.44 -17.80
N TYR A 55 -12.39 -3.45 -18.62
CA TYR A 55 -13.02 -3.23 -19.93
C TYR A 55 -13.01 -4.50 -20.78
N PHE A 56 -11.84 -5.16 -20.88
CA PHE A 56 -11.73 -6.39 -21.66
C PHE A 56 -12.45 -7.57 -21.04
N ARG A 57 -12.40 -7.74 -19.71
CA ARG A 57 -13.10 -8.83 -19.03
C ARG A 57 -14.62 -8.69 -19.07
N LEU A 58 -15.12 -7.46 -19.23
CA LEU A 58 -16.54 -7.16 -19.42
C LEU A 58 -16.96 -7.11 -20.90
N GLY A 59 -16.03 -7.22 -21.85
CA GLY A 59 -16.30 -7.14 -23.28
C GLY A 59 -16.74 -5.75 -23.76
N GLN A 60 -16.36 -4.67 -23.05
CA GLN A 60 -16.74 -3.29 -23.36
C GLN A 60 -15.88 -2.72 -24.49
N LEU A 61 -16.15 -3.15 -25.73
CA LEU A 61 -15.41 -2.69 -26.91
C LEU A 61 -15.66 -1.21 -27.23
N GLU A 62 -16.77 -0.64 -26.76
CA GLU A 62 -17.06 0.79 -26.82
C GLU A 62 -16.01 1.65 -26.07
N CYS A 63 -15.26 1.05 -25.14
CA CYS A 63 -14.21 1.71 -24.37
C CYS A 63 -12.81 1.60 -25.01
N LEU A 64 -12.66 1.09 -26.23
CA LEU A 64 -11.35 0.87 -26.87
C LEU A 64 -10.48 2.14 -26.98
N ASP A 65 -11.08 3.29 -27.29
CA ASP A 65 -10.37 4.58 -27.39
C ASP A 65 -9.86 5.05 -26.02
N ASP A 66 -10.66 4.85 -24.97
CA ASP A 66 -10.26 5.15 -23.60
C ASP A 66 -9.16 4.18 -23.15
N ALA A 67 -9.30 2.89 -23.46
CA ALA A 67 -8.31 1.87 -23.17
C ALA A 67 -6.94 2.22 -23.79
N GLU A 68 -6.91 2.71 -25.03
CA GLU A 68 -5.67 3.14 -25.67
C GLU A 68 -4.99 4.28 -24.92
N LYS A 69 -5.74 5.31 -24.51
CA LYS A 69 -5.20 6.45 -23.74
C LYS A 69 -4.62 5.98 -22.43
N LYS A 70 -5.34 5.11 -21.72
CA LYS A 70 -4.92 4.53 -20.44
C LYS A 70 -3.66 3.68 -20.58
N LEU A 71 -3.55 2.87 -21.62
CA LEU A 71 -2.35 2.08 -21.91
C LEU A 71 -1.13 2.94 -22.28
N LYS A 72 -1.32 4.01 -23.07
CA LYS A 72 -0.23 4.96 -23.37
C LYS A 72 0.26 5.66 -22.10
N LEU A 73 -0.66 6.11 -21.25
CA LEU A 73 -0.32 6.72 -19.97
C LEU A 73 0.48 5.75 -19.09
N ALA A 74 0.00 4.51 -18.94
CA ALA A 74 0.69 3.50 -18.17
C ALA A 74 2.11 3.23 -18.69
N GLN A 75 2.26 3.10 -20.01
CA GLN A 75 3.56 2.91 -20.66
C GLN A 75 4.53 4.08 -20.40
N GLU A 76 4.06 5.32 -20.51
CA GLU A 76 4.88 6.51 -20.24
C GLU A 76 5.30 6.59 -18.77
N CYS A 77 4.37 6.32 -17.85
CA CYS A 77 4.65 6.30 -16.41
C CYS A 77 5.67 5.21 -16.06
N PHE A 78 5.48 3.97 -16.54
CA PHE A 78 6.46 2.90 -16.33
C PHE A 78 7.83 3.23 -16.92
N ARG A 79 7.89 3.87 -18.10
CA ARG A 79 9.16 4.33 -18.67
C ARG A 79 9.86 5.37 -17.78
N LYS A 80 9.12 6.29 -17.16
CA LYS A 80 9.67 7.27 -16.20
C LYS A 80 10.14 6.60 -14.91
N CYS A 81 9.35 5.68 -14.36
CA CYS A 81 9.64 4.99 -13.11
C CYS A 81 10.82 4.01 -13.25
N TYR A 82 10.88 3.25 -14.35
CA TYR A 82 11.79 2.10 -14.49
C TYR A 82 12.86 2.25 -15.60
N GLY A 83 12.78 3.28 -16.45
CA GLY A 83 13.71 3.56 -17.55
C GLY A 83 13.35 2.91 -18.90
N GLU A 84 13.95 3.39 -20.00
CA GLU A 84 13.60 3.01 -21.38
C GLU A 84 13.78 1.52 -21.73
N ASN A 85 14.75 0.85 -21.09
CA ASN A 85 15.04 -0.57 -21.26
C ASN A 85 14.92 -1.34 -19.94
N HIS A 86 14.06 -0.89 -19.02
CA HIS A 86 13.98 -1.45 -17.66
C HIS A 86 15.32 -1.30 -16.88
N GLN A 87 16.25 -0.45 -17.35
CA GLN A 87 17.62 -0.36 -16.85
C GLN A 87 17.76 0.24 -15.44
N ARG A 88 16.74 0.97 -14.96
CA ARG A 88 16.76 1.56 -13.61
C ARG A 88 16.55 0.50 -12.51
N LEU A 89 16.18 -0.74 -12.88
CA LEU A 89 15.92 -1.86 -11.97
C LEU A 89 17.17 -2.45 -11.31
N VAL A 90 18.34 -2.43 -11.95
CA VAL A 90 19.49 -3.22 -11.45
C VAL A 90 20.13 -2.61 -10.20
N HIS A 91 19.95 -1.30 -9.96
CA HIS A 91 20.81 -0.57 -9.03
C HIS A 91 20.18 -0.17 -7.68
N ILE A 92 18.84 -0.26 -7.50
CA ILE A 92 18.17 0.35 -6.32
C ILE A 92 17.27 -0.62 -5.54
N LYS A 93 16.60 -1.58 -6.18
CA LYS A 93 15.75 -2.56 -5.52
C LYS A 93 16.09 -3.92 -6.09
N GLY A 94 16.64 -4.83 -5.28
CA GLY A 94 16.95 -6.22 -5.66
C GLY A 94 15.72 -7.07 -5.93
N ASN A 95 14.67 -6.51 -6.53
CA ASN A 95 13.41 -7.16 -6.84
C ASN A 95 13.08 -6.90 -8.31
N CYS A 96 13.51 -7.77 -9.21
CA CYS A 96 13.36 -7.61 -10.66
C CYS A 96 12.12 -8.27 -11.26
N GLY A 97 11.40 -9.07 -10.47
CA GLY A 97 10.21 -9.79 -10.93
C GLY A 97 8.98 -8.90 -11.02
N LYS A 98 8.77 -8.02 -10.03
CA LYS A 98 7.56 -7.20 -9.88
C LYS A 98 7.26 -6.35 -11.11
N GLU A 99 8.24 -5.58 -11.56
CA GLU A 99 8.09 -4.63 -12.66
C GLU A 99 7.86 -5.39 -13.98
N LYS A 100 8.58 -6.49 -14.20
CA LYS A 100 8.40 -7.34 -15.38
C LYS A 100 6.96 -7.85 -15.52
N VAL A 101 6.28 -8.17 -14.42
CA VAL A 101 4.85 -8.57 -14.46
C VAL A 101 3.96 -7.41 -14.91
N LEU A 102 4.25 -6.18 -14.46
CA LEU A 102 3.50 -5.00 -14.92
C LEU A 102 3.68 -4.77 -16.43
N PHE A 103 4.88 -4.98 -16.96
CA PHE A 103 5.14 -4.93 -18.40
C PHE A 103 4.47 -6.09 -19.16
N LEU A 104 4.43 -7.29 -18.60
CA LEU A 104 3.70 -8.41 -19.18
C LEU A 104 2.22 -8.03 -19.34
N ARG A 105 1.58 -7.54 -18.26
CA ARG A 105 0.18 -7.09 -18.30
C ARG A 105 -0.01 -5.96 -19.30
N LEU A 106 0.88 -4.96 -19.33
CA LEU A 106 0.83 -3.87 -20.31
C LEU A 106 0.86 -4.41 -21.74
N TYR A 107 1.82 -5.26 -22.08
CA TYR A 107 1.97 -5.81 -23.43
C TYR A 107 0.81 -6.73 -23.82
N LEU A 108 0.31 -7.54 -22.89
CA LEU A 108 -0.90 -8.34 -23.13
C LEU A 108 -2.08 -7.44 -23.52
N LEU A 109 -2.33 -6.40 -22.72
CA LEU A 109 -3.46 -5.49 -22.96
C LEU A 109 -3.28 -4.67 -24.24
N GLN A 110 -2.05 -4.26 -24.58
CA GLN A 110 -1.73 -3.63 -25.86
C GLN A 110 -1.97 -4.59 -27.04
N GLY A 111 -1.62 -5.85 -26.89
CA GLY A 111 -1.88 -6.91 -27.87
C GLY A 111 -3.38 -7.09 -28.13
N ILE A 112 -4.17 -7.23 -27.06
CA ILE A 112 -5.63 -7.36 -27.10
C ILE A 112 -6.26 -6.13 -27.77
N ARG A 113 -5.88 -4.91 -27.36
CA ARG A 113 -6.38 -3.66 -27.94
C ARG A 113 -6.11 -3.58 -29.44
N ASN A 114 -4.88 -3.91 -29.87
CA ASN A 114 -4.51 -3.86 -31.28
C ASN A 114 -5.26 -4.91 -32.11
N TYR A 115 -5.47 -6.11 -31.57
CA TYR A 115 -6.28 -7.14 -32.21
C TYR A 115 -7.70 -6.63 -32.51
N HIS A 116 -8.38 -6.07 -31.50
CA HIS A 116 -9.75 -5.52 -31.67
C HIS A 116 -9.80 -4.27 -32.55
N SER A 117 -8.66 -3.59 -32.75
CA SER A 117 -8.55 -2.44 -33.67
C SER A 117 -8.22 -2.83 -35.12
N GLY A 118 -8.04 -4.12 -35.41
CA GLY A 118 -7.64 -4.61 -36.74
C GLY A 118 -6.14 -4.54 -37.03
N ASN A 119 -5.32 -4.15 -36.06
CA ASN A 119 -3.86 -4.00 -36.17
C ASN A 119 -3.17 -5.33 -35.85
N GLY A 120 -3.30 -6.31 -36.74
CA GLY A 120 -2.86 -7.69 -36.49
C GLY A 120 -1.34 -7.88 -36.36
N GLU A 121 -0.53 -7.03 -37.01
CA GLU A 121 0.93 -7.09 -36.89
C GLU A 121 1.39 -6.60 -35.52
N GLU A 122 0.94 -5.44 -35.10
CA GLU A 122 1.23 -4.86 -33.79
C GLU A 122 0.68 -5.74 -32.66
N ALA A 123 -0.52 -6.31 -32.84
CA ALA A 123 -1.08 -7.27 -31.88
C ALA A 123 -0.13 -8.46 -31.67
N TYR A 124 0.37 -9.05 -32.76
CA TYR A 124 1.34 -10.16 -32.70
C TYR A 124 2.63 -9.76 -31.99
N GLU A 125 3.18 -8.59 -32.28
CA GLU A 125 4.41 -8.11 -31.65
C GLU A 125 4.27 -7.96 -30.14
N TYR A 126 3.21 -7.30 -29.67
CA TYR A 126 2.96 -7.09 -28.25
C TYR A 126 2.65 -8.41 -27.52
N LEU A 127 1.86 -9.30 -28.11
CA LEU A 127 1.59 -10.62 -27.53
C LEU A 127 2.86 -11.47 -27.44
N ASN A 128 3.78 -11.38 -28.40
CA ASN A 128 5.07 -12.06 -28.31
C ASN A 128 5.96 -11.49 -27.22
N LYS A 129 5.98 -10.16 -27.03
CA LYS A 129 6.69 -9.54 -25.90
C LYS A 129 6.13 -10.03 -24.56
N ALA A 130 4.80 -10.10 -24.43
CA ALA A 130 4.15 -10.66 -23.25
C ALA A 130 4.53 -12.14 -23.03
N CYS A 131 4.52 -12.96 -24.09
CA CYS A 131 4.93 -14.36 -24.04
C CYS A 131 6.40 -14.56 -23.61
N GLN A 132 7.30 -13.70 -24.08
CA GLN A 132 8.72 -13.73 -23.67
C GLN A 132 8.85 -13.39 -22.18
N LEU A 133 8.20 -12.33 -21.71
CA LEU A 133 8.19 -11.98 -20.28
C LEU A 133 7.57 -13.09 -19.42
N PHE A 134 6.50 -13.72 -19.88
CA PHE A 134 5.91 -14.86 -19.19
C PHE A 134 6.92 -15.99 -19.00
N LYS A 135 7.68 -16.36 -20.03
CA LYS A 135 8.70 -17.41 -19.93
C LYS A 135 9.82 -17.07 -18.93
N GLU A 136 10.15 -15.78 -18.80
CA GLU A 136 11.12 -15.32 -17.79
C GLU A 136 10.56 -15.33 -16.37
N LEU A 137 9.26 -15.06 -16.22
CA LEU A 137 8.58 -14.95 -14.93
C LEU A 137 8.02 -16.27 -14.41
N TYR A 138 7.82 -17.24 -15.30
CA TYR A 138 7.25 -18.54 -14.98
C TYR A 138 8.17 -19.34 -14.06
N ILE A 139 7.59 -19.85 -12.98
CA ILE A 139 8.28 -20.69 -12.00
C ILE A 139 7.64 -22.07 -12.06
N ASP A 140 8.47 -23.10 -12.27
CA ASP A 140 8.04 -24.49 -12.28
C ASP A 140 7.42 -24.88 -10.92
N PRO A 141 6.14 -25.31 -10.88
CA PRO A 141 5.46 -25.75 -9.66
C PRO A 141 6.18 -26.89 -8.94
N SER A 142 6.89 -27.75 -9.67
CA SER A 142 7.67 -28.85 -9.11
C SER A 142 8.83 -28.32 -8.27
N LYS A 143 9.48 -27.24 -8.70
CA LYS A 143 10.56 -26.58 -7.96
C LYS A 143 10.04 -25.87 -6.71
N VAL A 144 8.86 -25.25 -6.80
CA VAL A 144 8.17 -24.68 -5.63
C VAL A 144 7.89 -25.78 -4.62
N HIS A 145 7.35 -26.91 -5.08
CA HIS A 145 7.07 -28.06 -4.22
C HIS A 145 8.32 -28.62 -3.54
N ASN A 146 9.46 -28.70 -4.25
CA ASN A 146 10.74 -29.13 -3.66
C ASN A 146 11.16 -28.24 -2.47
N LEU A 147 11.02 -26.92 -2.60
CA LEU A 147 11.31 -25.98 -1.51
C LEU A 147 10.29 -26.09 -0.37
N MET A 148 9.02 -26.35 -0.68
CA MET A 148 8.01 -26.60 0.35
C MET A 148 8.31 -27.85 1.17
N GLN A 149 8.86 -28.90 0.55
CA GLN A 149 9.31 -30.10 1.27
C GLN A 149 10.45 -29.82 2.25
N LEU A 150 11.22 -28.74 2.05
CA LEU A 150 12.24 -28.26 2.99
C LEU A 150 11.66 -27.42 4.14
N GLY A 151 10.34 -27.20 4.18
CA GLY A 151 9.66 -26.43 5.21
C GLY A 151 9.54 -24.93 4.92
N PHE A 152 9.76 -24.51 3.68
CA PHE A 152 9.47 -23.15 3.22
C PHE A 152 7.99 -22.99 2.86
N SER A 153 7.44 -21.79 3.04
CA SER A 153 6.11 -21.49 2.53
C SER A 153 6.12 -21.49 1.00
N ALA A 154 4.96 -21.71 0.37
CA ALA A 154 4.86 -21.63 -1.09
C ALA A 154 5.29 -20.24 -1.63
N GLN A 155 5.06 -19.20 -0.83
CA GLN A 155 5.43 -17.83 -1.14
C GLN A 155 6.96 -17.63 -1.07
N GLU A 156 7.60 -18.03 0.02
CA GLU A 156 9.07 -17.97 0.16
C GLU A 156 9.75 -18.74 -0.97
N ALA A 157 9.21 -19.91 -1.32
CA ALA A 157 9.70 -20.72 -2.42
C ALA A 157 9.63 -19.97 -3.76
N ARG A 158 8.50 -19.33 -4.09
CA ARG A 158 8.37 -18.54 -5.33
C ARG A 158 9.32 -17.35 -5.36
N LEU A 159 9.39 -16.58 -4.27
CA LEU A 159 10.27 -15.40 -4.19
C LEU A 159 11.75 -15.79 -4.26
N GLY A 160 12.15 -16.83 -3.54
CA GLY A 160 13.50 -17.37 -3.59
C GLY A 160 13.87 -17.88 -4.98
N LEU A 161 12.94 -18.58 -5.65
CA LEU A 161 13.15 -19.04 -7.03
C LEU A 161 13.26 -17.87 -8.02
N ARG A 162 12.47 -16.81 -7.89
CA ARG A 162 12.62 -15.60 -8.74
C ARG A 162 13.98 -14.93 -8.53
N ALA A 163 14.41 -14.80 -7.29
CA ALA A 163 15.70 -14.17 -6.96
C ALA A 163 16.90 -15.00 -7.42
N CYS A 164 16.71 -16.30 -7.63
CA CYS A 164 17.78 -17.25 -7.97
C CYS A 164 17.57 -17.91 -9.34
N ASP A 165 16.86 -17.26 -10.27
CA ASP A 165 16.63 -17.72 -11.66
C ASP A 165 16.12 -19.18 -11.76
N GLY A 166 15.25 -19.57 -10.82
CA GLY A 166 14.65 -20.90 -10.75
C GLY A 166 15.61 -22.01 -10.29
N ASN A 167 16.75 -21.68 -9.67
CA ASN A 167 17.65 -22.65 -9.05
C ASN A 167 17.19 -22.97 -7.61
N VAL A 168 16.83 -24.24 -7.37
CA VAL A 168 16.28 -24.70 -6.08
C VAL A 168 17.30 -24.59 -4.94
N ASP A 169 18.56 -24.98 -5.18
CA ASP A 169 19.60 -24.99 -4.14
C ASP A 169 19.96 -23.56 -3.71
N HIS A 170 20.16 -22.68 -4.69
CA HIS A 170 20.43 -21.27 -4.42
C HIS A 170 19.23 -20.60 -3.73
N ALA A 171 18.00 -20.91 -4.15
CA ALA A 171 16.80 -20.39 -3.52
C ALA A 171 16.68 -20.84 -2.04
N ALA A 172 16.97 -22.11 -1.72
CA ALA A 172 16.94 -22.60 -0.35
C ALA A 172 17.92 -21.85 0.57
N VAL A 173 19.15 -21.63 0.09
CA VAL A 173 20.16 -20.84 0.82
C VAL A 173 19.70 -19.38 0.97
N HIS A 174 19.21 -18.77 -0.10
CA HIS A 174 18.71 -17.40 -0.09
C HIS A 174 17.57 -17.20 0.91
N ILE A 175 16.57 -18.09 0.91
CA ILE A 175 15.44 -18.03 1.85
C ILE A 175 15.91 -18.18 3.29
N THR A 176 16.85 -19.10 3.55
CA THR A 176 17.39 -19.33 4.90
C THR A 176 18.11 -18.08 5.43
N ASN A 177 19.03 -17.52 4.65
CA ASN A 177 19.74 -16.29 5.00
C ASN A 177 18.75 -15.15 5.26
N ARG A 178 17.71 -15.04 4.42
CA ARG A 178 16.70 -14.00 4.57
C ARG A 178 15.89 -14.13 5.86
N ARG A 179 15.54 -15.36 6.26
CA ARG A 179 14.89 -15.61 7.56
C ARG A 179 15.77 -15.17 8.73
N GLU A 180 17.05 -15.51 8.69
CA GLU A 180 18.01 -15.14 9.74
C GLU A 180 18.18 -13.62 9.85
N GLU A 181 18.32 -12.92 8.72
CA GLU A 181 18.38 -11.45 8.68
C GLU A 181 17.12 -10.81 9.31
N LEU A 182 15.93 -11.28 8.92
CA LEU A 182 14.66 -10.76 9.44
C LEU A 182 14.50 -11.03 10.94
N ASP A 183 14.91 -12.21 11.41
CA ASP A 183 14.88 -12.55 12.83
C ASP A 183 15.86 -11.71 13.64
N GLN A 184 17.03 -11.39 13.07
CA GLN A 184 17.99 -10.49 13.69
C GLN A 184 17.45 -9.07 13.80
N ILE A 185 16.86 -8.54 12.71
CA ILE A 185 16.20 -7.22 12.72
C ILE A 185 15.08 -7.18 13.77
N LYS A 186 14.22 -8.20 13.83
CA LYS A 186 13.13 -8.29 14.82
C LYS A 186 13.66 -8.32 16.26
N LYS A 187 14.75 -9.06 16.52
CA LYS A 187 15.38 -9.09 17.84
C LYS A 187 15.93 -7.72 18.22
N GLU A 188 16.65 -7.06 17.31
CA GLU A 188 17.19 -5.73 17.54
C GLU A 188 16.10 -4.68 17.76
N GLU A 189 15.00 -4.72 17.01
CA GLU A 189 13.86 -3.83 17.22
C GLU A 189 13.18 -4.05 18.56
N ARG A 190 12.96 -5.32 18.96
CA ARG A 190 12.42 -5.66 20.28
C ARG A 190 13.34 -5.15 21.39
N GLU A 191 14.65 -5.29 21.21
CA GLU A 191 15.61 -4.82 22.19
C GLU A 191 15.66 -3.28 22.27
N LYS A 192 15.59 -2.59 21.13
CA LYS A 192 15.46 -1.12 21.07
C LYS A 192 14.17 -0.65 21.74
N LYS A 193 13.03 -1.33 21.50
CA LYS A 193 11.75 -1.05 22.17
C LYS A 193 11.86 -1.25 23.68
N ARG A 194 12.47 -2.35 24.12
CA ARG A 194 12.72 -2.63 25.54
C ARG A 194 13.57 -1.55 26.20
N ARG A 195 14.71 -1.18 25.60
CA ARG A 195 15.60 -0.12 26.12
C ARG A 195 14.89 1.24 26.21
N ARG A 196 14.06 1.59 25.22
CA ARG A 196 13.23 2.81 25.27
C ARG A 196 12.28 2.80 26.45
N LEU A 197 11.62 1.67 26.71
CA LEU A 197 10.70 1.54 27.83
C LEU A 197 11.41 1.56 29.19
N GLU A 198 12.56 0.89 29.31
CA GLU A 198 13.42 0.92 30.49
C GLU A 198 13.88 2.35 30.81
N ASN A 199 14.32 3.11 29.80
CA ASN A 199 14.71 4.52 29.96
C ASN A 199 13.55 5.40 30.43
N ILE A 200 12.34 5.20 29.88
CA ILE A 200 11.14 5.92 30.31
C ILE A 200 10.82 5.57 31.77
N ASN A 201 10.83 4.28 32.13
CA ASN A 201 10.55 3.82 33.49
C ASN A 201 11.58 4.32 34.50
N HIS A 202 12.85 4.39 34.10
CA HIS A 202 13.91 4.96 34.93
C HIS A 202 13.64 6.44 35.26
N LEU A 203 13.30 7.25 34.27
CA LEU A 203 12.91 8.66 34.50
C LEU A 203 11.63 8.76 35.33
N LYS A 204 10.64 7.89 35.11
CA LYS A 204 9.45 7.83 35.98
C LYS A 204 9.81 7.53 37.43
N GLY A 205 10.75 6.61 37.67
CA GLY A 205 11.29 6.30 39.01
C GLY A 205 11.99 7.49 39.67
N MET A 206 12.58 8.40 38.88
CA MET A 206 13.15 9.66 39.36
C MET A 206 12.09 10.75 39.62
N GLY A 207 10.82 10.49 39.36
CA GLY A 207 9.70 11.39 39.61
C GLY A 207 9.19 12.16 38.40
N TYR A 208 9.70 11.90 37.18
CA TYR A 208 9.17 12.52 35.96
C TYR A 208 7.82 11.91 35.57
N SER A 209 6.90 12.72 35.04
CA SER A 209 5.68 12.20 34.41
C SER A 209 6.01 11.43 33.12
N THR A 210 5.15 10.49 32.71
CA THR A 210 5.36 9.71 31.47
C THR A 210 5.56 10.60 30.24
N ARG A 211 4.83 11.73 30.16
CA ARG A 211 4.93 12.69 29.05
C ARG A 211 6.27 13.43 29.07
N ALA A 212 6.71 13.88 30.24
CA ALA A 212 8.00 14.57 30.41
C ALA A 212 9.18 13.63 30.11
N ALA A 213 9.13 12.39 30.59
CA ALA A 213 10.16 11.38 30.32
C ALA A 213 10.31 11.08 28.82
N LYS A 214 9.19 10.90 28.09
CA LYS A 214 9.19 10.72 26.62
C LYS A 214 9.80 11.92 25.90
N GLN A 215 9.43 13.14 26.31
CA GLN A 215 9.93 14.37 25.69
C GLN A 215 11.44 14.58 25.94
N ALA A 216 11.91 14.34 27.16
CA ALA A 216 13.33 14.44 27.51
C ALA A 216 14.19 13.43 26.71
N LEU A 217 13.72 12.19 26.60
CA LEU A 217 14.40 11.17 25.79
C LEU A 217 14.38 11.50 24.29
N HIS A 218 13.30 12.11 23.78
CA HIS A 218 13.23 12.55 22.39
C HIS A 218 14.24 13.68 22.12
N GLN A 219 14.35 14.66 23.01
CA GLN A 219 15.31 15.76 22.90
C GLN A 219 16.77 15.28 22.99
N ALA A 220 17.02 14.23 23.77
CA ALA A 220 18.33 13.61 23.94
C ALA A 220 18.64 12.49 22.92
N GLY A 221 17.87 12.37 21.83
CA GLY A 221 18.11 11.34 20.81
C GLY A 221 18.04 9.90 21.33
N GLY A 222 17.34 9.66 22.44
CA GLY A 222 17.22 8.36 23.11
C GLY A 222 18.32 8.06 24.15
N ASN A 223 19.24 8.98 24.40
CA ASN A 223 20.30 8.83 25.42
C ASN A 223 19.77 9.19 26.83
N LEU A 224 19.83 8.24 27.76
CA LEU A 224 19.31 8.41 29.12
C LEU A 224 20.10 9.45 29.92
N GLU A 225 21.43 9.46 29.84
CA GLU A 225 22.27 10.37 30.62
C GLU A 225 22.09 11.83 30.18
N GLU A 226 21.98 12.04 28.87
CA GLU A 226 21.74 13.36 28.30
C GLU A 226 20.32 13.85 28.60
N ALA A 227 19.32 12.95 28.59
CA ALA A 227 17.96 13.25 29.04
C ALA A 227 17.91 13.65 30.52
N GLN A 228 18.70 13.02 31.39
CA GLN A 228 18.81 13.39 32.80
C GLN A 228 19.48 14.76 32.99
N LYS A 229 20.55 15.05 32.23
CA LYS A 229 21.26 16.34 32.28
C LYS A 229 20.38 17.50 31.82
N THR A 230 19.67 17.34 30.70
CA THR A 230 18.70 18.35 30.21
C THR A 230 17.54 18.54 31.18
N SER A 231 17.06 17.45 31.80
CA SER A 231 15.95 17.52 32.76
C SER A 231 16.35 18.13 34.12
N THR A 232 17.62 18.09 34.50
CA THR A 232 18.14 18.70 35.74
C THR A 232 18.56 20.15 35.57
N GLN A 233 19.06 20.55 34.39
CA GLN A 233 19.36 21.95 34.06
C GLN A 233 18.09 22.79 33.84
N THR A 234 17.00 22.16 33.41
CA THR A 234 15.68 22.78 33.35
C THR A 234 15.00 22.63 34.71
N GLY A 235 15.28 23.54 35.64
CA GLY A 235 14.87 23.45 37.05
C GLY A 235 13.43 22.94 37.28
N ARG A 236 13.33 21.86 38.07
CA ARG A 236 12.15 21.37 38.80
C ARG A 236 10.79 21.58 38.11
N TRP A 237 10.48 20.73 37.13
CA TRP A 237 9.09 20.47 36.74
C TRP A 237 8.37 19.67 37.83
N GLN A 238 8.14 20.28 39.00
CA GLN A 238 7.07 19.84 39.88
C GLN A 238 5.77 20.28 39.20
N GLU A 239 4.99 19.33 38.67
CA GLU A 239 3.58 19.63 38.44
C GLU A 239 2.95 19.99 39.80
N PRO A 240 2.08 21.02 39.86
CA PRO A 240 1.39 21.34 41.09
C PRO A 240 0.55 20.12 41.49
N SER A 241 0.81 19.55 42.66
CA SER A 241 -0.14 18.65 43.30
C SER A 241 -1.46 19.40 43.40
N LEU A 242 -2.52 18.86 42.79
CA LEU A 242 -3.90 19.29 42.98
C LEU A 242 -4.29 19.09 44.44
N ASN A 243 -3.86 20.01 45.31
CA ASN A 243 -4.38 20.12 46.65
C ASN A 243 -5.71 20.85 46.57
N SER A 244 -6.76 20.07 46.81
CA SER A 244 -8.09 20.48 47.20
C SER A 244 -8.08 21.75 48.06
N SER A 245 -8.54 22.86 47.50
CA SER A 245 -9.06 23.98 48.27
C SER A 245 -10.35 24.45 47.63
N LEU A 246 -11.46 24.07 48.24
CA LEU A 246 -12.77 24.67 48.02
C LEU A 246 -12.62 26.19 48.10
N VAL A 247 -13.07 26.89 47.06
CA VAL A 247 -13.46 28.29 47.17
C VAL A 247 -14.89 28.41 46.64
N PRO A 248 -15.83 29.03 47.38
CA PRO A 248 -17.25 28.97 47.07
C PRO A 248 -17.62 29.91 45.91
N SER A 249 -18.48 29.44 45.01
CA SER A 249 -19.13 30.29 44.00
C SER A 249 -20.05 31.33 44.67
N PRO A 250 -20.03 32.60 44.25
CA PRO A 250 -21.07 33.55 44.65
C PRO A 250 -22.35 33.26 43.87
N ARG A 251 -23.44 33.04 44.60
CA ARG A 251 -24.81 33.04 44.09
C ARG A 251 -25.16 34.43 43.58
N LEU A 252 -25.66 34.54 42.35
CA LEU A 252 -26.44 35.69 41.89
C LEU A 252 -27.71 35.22 41.16
N VAL A 253 -28.77 35.24 41.95
CA VAL A 253 -30.18 35.58 41.71
C VAL A 253 -30.69 35.63 40.26
N ALA A 254 -31.75 34.85 40.04
CA ALA A 254 -32.59 34.84 38.85
C ALA A 254 -33.43 36.13 38.70
N GLY A 255 -33.54 36.61 37.46
CA GLY A 255 -34.55 37.59 37.03
C GLY A 255 -35.02 37.26 35.60
N PRO A 256 -36.28 37.54 35.23
CA PRO A 256 -36.95 36.87 34.11
C PRO A 256 -36.82 37.63 32.76
N PHE A 257 -36.93 36.84 31.69
CA PHE A 257 -37.10 37.21 30.27
C PHE A 257 -38.12 38.35 30.03
N PRO A 258 -38.00 39.09 28.90
CA PRO A 258 -38.91 38.80 27.78
C PRO A 258 -38.30 38.85 26.37
N LEU A 259 -39.02 38.18 25.47
CA LEU A 259 -38.80 37.92 24.04
C LEU A 259 -39.00 39.16 23.14
N HIS A 260 -38.18 39.30 22.08
CA HIS A 260 -38.63 39.93 20.82
C HIS A 260 -37.84 39.49 19.57
N LEU A 261 -38.55 39.52 18.44
CA LEU A 261 -38.31 38.98 17.09
C LEU A 261 -37.13 39.63 16.30
N GLY A 262 -36.66 38.95 15.23
CA GLY A 262 -35.44 39.20 14.40
C GLY A 262 -35.42 40.44 13.49
N PRO A 263 -34.77 40.48 12.28
CA PRO A 263 -34.09 39.42 11.49
C PRO A 263 -32.79 39.80 10.68
N VAL A 264 -32.28 38.82 9.90
CA VAL A 264 -31.44 38.81 8.65
C VAL A 264 -29.91 39.14 8.61
N CYS A 265 -29.16 38.16 8.03
CA CYS A 265 -27.99 38.15 7.09
C CYS A 265 -26.77 39.10 7.31
N HIS A 266 -25.50 38.69 7.14
CA HIS A 266 -24.86 38.03 5.99
C HIS A 266 -23.48 37.42 6.35
N THR A 267 -23.02 36.51 5.48
CA THR A 267 -21.61 36.25 5.05
C THR A 267 -20.64 35.39 5.87
N SER A 268 -20.04 34.47 5.09
CA SER A 268 -18.72 33.81 5.22
C SER A 268 -18.61 32.60 6.15
N CYS A 269 -18.75 31.41 5.56
CA CYS A 269 -18.53 30.11 6.19
C CYS A 269 -17.06 29.70 6.03
N THR A 270 -16.25 29.96 7.06
CA THR A 270 -14.95 29.33 7.31
C THR A 270 -15.11 28.40 8.51
N CYS A 271 -15.40 27.12 8.26
CA CYS A 271 -15.52 26.13 9.32
C CYS A 271 -14.14 25.64 9.77
N LEU A 272 -13.58 26.31 10.76
CA LEU A 272 -12.57 25.81 11.67
C LEU A 272 -13.12 25.93 13.09
N ARG A 273 -13.05 24.82 13.83
CA ARG A 273 -13.06 24.66 15.30
C ARG A 273 -14.36 24.27 16.03
N VAL A 274 -14.24 23.09 16.64
CA VAL A 274 -14.44 22.78 18.07
C VAL A 274 -15.88 22.68 18.56
N LEU A 275 -16.35 21.43 18.67
CA LEU A 275 -17.40 21.05 19.61
C LEU A 275 -16.73 20.43 20.85
N SER A 276 -16.85 21.13 21.96
CA SER A 276 -16.70 20.60 23.31
C SER A 276 -17.97 19.85 23.70
N CYS A 277 -17.86 18.68 24.30
CA CYS A 277 -18.89 18.16 25.19
C CYS A 277 -18.24 17.39 26.34
N VAL A 278 -18.73 17.64 27.55
CA VAL A 278 -18.16 17.27 28.84
C VAL A 278 -18.87 16.03 29.40
N CYS A 279 -18.03 15.07 29.79
CA CYS A 279 -18.13 14.04 30.82
C CYS A 279 -19.29 13.02 30.87
N SER A 280 -18.90 11.75 30.89
CA SER A 280 -19.38 10.82 31.90
C SER A 280 -18.22 10.01 32.47
N ALA A 281 -18.02 10.15 33.77
CA ALA A 281 -17.07 9.39 34.55
C ALA A 281 -17.51 7.92 34.59
N ARG A 282 -16.64 7.03 34.09
CA ARG A 282 -16.73 5.60 34.37
C ARG A 282 -15.32 5.14 34.73
N THR A 283 -15.17 4.74 35.98
CA THR A 283 -14.00 4.08 36.51
C THR A 283 -13.85 2.72 35.83
N SER A 284 -12.81 2.55 35.01
CA SER A 284 -12.41 1.24 34.51
C SER A 284 -10.90 1.23 34.30
N SER A 285 -10.25 0.38 35.09
CA SER A 285 -8.98 -0.32 34.89
C SER A 285 -8.07 0.16 33.76
N ALA A 286 -6.83 0.47 34.15
CA ALA A 286 -5.70 0.72 33.29
C ALA A 286 -5.44 -0.43 32.29
N SER A 287 -5.86 -0.28 31.03
CA SER A 287 -5.29 -1.02 29.88
C SER A 287 -5.47 -0.35 28.50
N THR A 288 -6.03 0.86 28.38
CA THR A 288 -6.83 1.16 27.17
C THR A 288 -6.26 2.12 26.11
N ASP A 289 -4.96 2.40 26.04
CA ASP A 289 -4.43 3.18 24.89
C ASP A 289 -3.55 2.33 23.97
N GLU A 290 -2.68 1.49 24.52
CA GLU A 290 -1.80 0.63 23.73
C GLU A 290 -2.58 -0.51 23.06
N ASP A 291 -3.55 -1.12 23.75
CA ASP A 291 -4.35 -2.23 23.23
C ASP A 291 -5.21 -1.78 22.02
N MET A 292 -5.82 -0.59 22.08
CA MET A 292 -6.60 -0.03 20.96
C MET A 292 -5.72 0.36 19.76
N GLU A 293 -4.52 0.92 19.99
CA GLU A 293 -3.58 1.22 18.90
C GLU A 293 -3.05 -0.08 18.24
N THR A 294 -2.76 -1.12 19.02
CA THR A 294 -2.38 -2.42 18.45
C THR A 294 -3.51 -3.13 17.73
N GLU A 295 -4.75 -3.02 18.21
CA GLU A 295 -5.93 -3.61 17.56
C GLU A 295 -6.24 -2.90 16.23
N ALA A 296 -6.18 -1.57 16.19
CA ALA A 296 -6.34 -0.80 14.94
C ALA A 296 -5.19 -1.03 13.94
N VAL A 297 -3.95 -1.21 14.44
CA VAL A 297 -2.82 -1.59 13.58
C VAL A 297 -2.97 -3.02 13.06
N ASN A 298 -3.44 -3.96 13.87
CA ASN A 298 -3.68 -5.34 13.45
C ASN A 298 -4.84 -5.44 12.44
N GLU A 299 -5.93 -4.70 12.62
CA GLU A 299 -7.03 -4.60 11.66
C GLU A 299 -6.55 -4.08 10.30
N ILE A 300 -5.66 -3.08 10.28
CA ILE A 300 -5.04 -2.56 9.05
C ILE A 300 -4.04 -3.56 8.45
N LEU A 301 -3.29 -4.31 9.28
CA LEU A 301 -2.34 -5.33 8.84
C LEU A 301 -3.00 -6.52 8.15
N GLU A 302 -4.23 -6.89 8.54
CA GLU A 302 -5.00 -7.96 7.89
C GLU A 302 -5.41 -7.62 6.45
N ASP A 303 -5.65 -6.33 6.16
CA ASP A 303 -6.04 -5.83 4.84
C ASP A 303 -4.84 -5.43 3.96
N ILE A 304 -3.65 -5.24 4.56
CA ILE A 304 -2.41 -5.05 3.82
C ILE A 304 -1.95 -6.42 3.33
N PRO A 305 -1.78 -6.63 2.01
CA PRO A 305 -1.13 -7.83 1.52
C PRO A 305 0.18 -8.04 2.28
N GLU A 306 0.35 -9.18 2.95
CA GLU A 306 1.56 -9.48 3.74
C GLU A 306 2.83 -9.27 2.91
N HIS A 307 2.73 -9.41 1.58
CA HIS A 307 3.74 -8.96 0.63
C HIS A 307 3.21 -8.29 -0.63
N GLU A 308 4.01 -7.35 -1.13
CA GLU A 308 3.83 -6.61 -2.39
C GLU A 308 3.80 -7.50 -3.65
N GLU A 309 3.93 -8.83 -3.55
CA GLU A 309 3.93 -9.73 -4.71
C GLU A 309 2.78 -10.74 -4.74
N ASP A 310 2.01 -10.89 -3.64
CA ASP A 310 0.92 -11.86 -3.57
C ASP A 310 -0.23 -11.55 -4.53
N TYR A 311 -0.27 -10.34 -5.06
CA TYR A 311 -1.22 -9.96 -6.09
C TYR A 311 -0.82 -10.38 -7.51
N LEU A 312 0.42 -10.85 -7.71
CA LEU A 312 1.01 -11.16 -9.01
C LEU A 312 0.87 -12.65 -9.38
N ASP A 313 0.71 -13.54 -8.40
CA ASP A 313 0.87 -14.99 -8.63
C ASP A 313 -0.35 -15.66 -9.28
N SER A 314 -1.57 -15.30 -8.87
CA SER A 314 -2.79 -15.85 -9.49
C SER A 314 -3.06 -15.28 -10.88
N THR A 315 -2.36 -14.21 -11.28
CA THR A 315 -2.58 -13.52 -12.55
C THR A 315 -1.73 -14.06 -13.69
N LEU A 316 -0.55 -14.64 -13.43
CA LEU A 316 0.36 -15.08 -14.50
C LEU A 316 -0.19 -16.27 -15.31
N GLU A 317 -0.78 -17.26 -14.64
CA GLU A 317 -1.40 -18.41 -15.30
C GLU A 317 -2.64 -17.99 -16.12
N ASP A 318 -3.49 -17.14 -15.54
CA ASP A 318 -4.63 -16.55 -16.25
C ASP A 318 -4.17 -15.73 -17.49
N GLU A 319 -3.07 -15.00 -17.38
CA GLU A 319 -2.47 -14.23 -18.47
C GLU A 319 -1.89 -15.13 -19.57
N GLU A 320 -1.24 -16.25 -19.23
CA GLU A 320 -0.71 -17.22 -20.20
C GLU A 320 -1.82 -17.75 -21.12
N ILE A 321 -2.95 -18.14 -20.53
CA ILE A 321 -4.10 -18.67 -21.26
C ILE A 321 -4.59 -17.62 -22.26
N ILE A 322 -4.70 -16.35 -21.85
CA ILE A 322 -5.17 -15.26 -22.70
C ILE A 322 -4.14 -14.91 -23.78
N ILE A 323 -2.84 -14.93 -23.46
CA ILE A 323 -1.76 -14.73 -24.44
C ILE A 323 -1.87 -15.79 -25.54
N ALA A 324 -1.99 -17.07 -25.17
CA ALA A 324 -2.11 -18.18 -26.11
C ALA A 324 -3.37 -18.07 -26.98
N GLU A 325 -4.51 -17.73 -26.35
CA GLU A 325 -5.78 -17.51 -27.05
C GLU A 325 -5.66 -16.42 -28.12
N TYR A 326 -5.17 -15.23 -27.76
CA TYR A 326 -5.07 -14.11 -28.70
C TYR A 326 -3.99 -14.31 -29.77
N LEU A 327 -2.88 -15.00 -29.45
CA LEU A 327 -1.89 -15.40 -30.46
C LEU A 327 -2.55 -16.28 -31.52
N SER A 328 -3.36 -17.25 -31.10
CA SER A 328 -4.09 -18.13 -32.04
C SER A 328 -5.04 -17.34 -32.94
N TYR A 329 -5.75 -16.34 -32.40
CA TYR A 329 -6.63 -15.47 -33.19
C TYR A 329 -5.88 -14.66 -34.24
N VAL A 330 -4.75 -14.06 -33.86
CA VAL A 330 -3.91 -13.27 -34.77
C VAL A 330 -3.32 -14.14 -35.88
N GLU A 331 -2.84 -15.35 -35.55
CA GLU A 331 -2.30 -16.30 -36.53
C GLU A 331 -3.37 -16.78 -37.52
N ASN A 332 -4.58 -17.04 -37.05
CA ASN A 332 -5.71 -17.42 -37.90
C ASN A 332 -6.03 -16.32 -38.91
N ILE A 333 -6.06 -15.05 -38.51
CA ILE A 333 -6.27 -13.91 -39.42
C ILE A 333 -5.16 -13.83 -40.47
N LYS A 334 -3.88 -13.97 -40.06
CA LYS A 334 -2.74 -13.98 -40.98
C LYS A 334 -2.84 -15.12 -42.00
N SER A 335 -3.28 -16.30 -41.56
CA SER A 335 -3.45 -17.46 -42.45
C SER A 335 -4.60 -17.28 -43.45
N ALA A 336 -5.68 -16.60 -43.04
CA ALA A 336 -6.81 -16.27 -43.91
C ALA A 336 -6.43 -15.20 -44.94
N ALA A 337 -5.67 -14.18 -44.53
CA ALA A 337 -5.17 -13.13 -45.41
C ALA A 337 -4.19 -13.63 -46.49
N LYS A 338 -3.45 -14.72 -46.23
CA LYS A 338 -2.53 -15.35 -47.21
C LYS A 338 -3.23 -16.25 -48.23
N LYS A 339 -4.49 -16.62 -48.00
CA LYS A 339 -5.27 -17.53 -48.87
C LYS A 339 -6.15 -16.79 -49.88
N ASN A 340 -6.32 -15.48 -49.69
CA ASN A 340 -6.97 -14.57 -50.62
C ASN A 340 -5.91 -13.78 -51.38
#